data_AF-A0A550D010-F1
#
_entry.id   AF-A0A550D010-F1
#
_cell.length_a   1.000
_cell.length_b   1.000
_cell.length_c   1.000
_cell.angle_alpha   90.00
_cell.angle_beta   90.00
_cell.angle_gamma   90.00
#
_symmetry.space_group_name_H-M   'P 1'
#
loop_
_entity.id
_entity.type
_entity.pdbx_description
1 polymer ?
#
loop_
_entity_poly.entity_id
_entity_poly.type
_entity_poly.pdbx_seq_one_letter_code
_entity_poly.pdbx_strand_id
1 'polypeptide(L)'
;MHRCLSIPEILALICDFVILGRSHRKHRRDLGSLARSCRTWYPPAVAALWETLDSLRPLLRSLPPDTFVRNEKKKLETEFIVNRHIRQESLTRFIFLASLVKELRLTWVPDKTCFDALHLSLPTPFLPNLRAFEWLQVKSDSLNYSLLFLHDKITRLVIRPSLSASENVLTMLPRLHILCPHIQFFELLGNYVFRLQRLRIISEAATRWENIQSLAIPHLDEKDLMRLATFPKLNELSITSPSNDLSNVFSMPTPSFPMLRGLVLQPHLIKYAINFLRAVPTTLRLHTLHIICRGTETREDWASCIVAAMQTCEWRTLRNVAIKETADYDEDDIEEGDDVEWPYSVSFAMLVQLKRFPNLRHIDLECWGGFLICDSQMLDLATAWRHLETLNLVARRDGERPYKSTIHALLNLAQHCPFLQRLTLDFDARDLTYAERDTRGVRQLSLTYLDVRRSFIASARVVAAFLSAIFPKLASITSEADEADSDDSSSSEGSDNESVRQKKWRQVQQLLPVLTFVRTQERHEQAGDGQADSREASPLEDWSYNTDCSDL
;
A
#
# COMPACT_ATOMS: atom_id res chain seq x y z
N MET A 1 -36.95 -25.60 12.71
CA MET A 1 -35.84 -24.65 12.93
C MET A 1 -35.57 -24.62 14.43
N HIS A 2 -34.32 -24.77 14.87
CA HIS A 2 -33.99 -24.70 16.29
C HIS A 2 -34.31 -23.30 16.84
N ARG A 3 -34.74 -23.17 18.10
CA ARG A 3 -35.20 -21.89 18.69
C ARG A 3 -34.16 -20.76 18.60
N CYS A 4 -32.86 -21.08 18.66
CA CYS A 4 -31.80 -20.09 18.49
C CYS A 4 -31.77 -19.47 17.08
N LEU A 5 -32.18 -20.20 16.05
CA LEU A 5 -32.24 -19.72 14.66
C LEU A 5 -33.54 -18.94 14.37
N SER A 6 -34.36 -18.69 15.39
CA SER A 6 -35.50 -17.77 15.33
C SER A 6 -35.14 -16.35 15.79
N ILE A 7 -33.92 -16.15 16.31
CA ILE A 7 -33.43 -14.86 16.80
C ILE A 7 -32.73 -14.12 15.64
N PRO A 8 -33.28 -12.99 15.15
CA PRO A 8 -32.74 -12.27 14.00
C PRO A 8 -31.28 -11.83 14.16
N GLU A 9 -30.86 -11.46 15.37
CA GLU A 9 -29.51 -11.04 15.71
C GLU A 9 -28.50 -12.17 15.52
N ILE A 10 -28.88 -13.40 15.87
CA ILE A 10 -28.03 -14.59 15.65
C ILE A 10 -27.89 -14.86 14.15
N LEU A 11 -28.97 -14.71 13.38
CA LEU A 11 -28.93 -14.89 11.93
C LEU A 11 -28.07 -13.83 11.24
N ALA A 12 -28.13 -12.58 11.69
CA ALA A 12 -27.28 -11.50 11.21
C ALA A 12 -25.81 -11.78 11.50
N LEU A 13 -25.47 -12.17 12.74
CA LEU A 13 -24.11 -12.57 13.12
C LEU A 13 -23.59 -13.75 12.27
N ILE A 14 -24.43 -14.72 11.95
CA ILE A 14 -24.05 -15.81 11.05
C ILE A 14 -23.78 -15.29 9.64
N CYS A 15 -24.61 -14.39 9.11
CA CYS A 15 -24.38 -13.76 7.81
C CYS A 15 -23.08 -12.95 7.79
N ASP A 16 -22.80 -12.19 8.86
CA ASP A 16 -21.55 -11.44 9.03
C ASP A 16 -20.34 -12.38 9.07
N PHE A 17 -20.47 -13.53 9.74
CA PHE A 17 -19.42 -14.55 9.75
C PHE A 17 -19.14 -15.17 8.38
N VAL A 18 -20.14 -15.29 7.50
CA VAL A 18 -19.94 -15.73 6.11
C VAL A 18 -19.07 -14.74 5.32
N ILE A 19 -19.12 -13.45 5.66
CA ILE A 19 -18.30 -12.39 5.03
C ILE A 19 -16.84 -12.47 5.51
N LEU A 20 -16.60 -12.82 6.78
CA LEU A 20 -15.26 -12.88 7.37
C LEU A 20 -14.38 -13.98 6.73
N GLY A 21 -13.19 -13.59 6.23
CA GLY A 21 -12.12 -14.52 5.84
C GLY A 21 -12.28 -15.25 4.51
N ARG A 22 -13.23 -14.84 3.64
CA ARG A 22 -13.45 -15.45 2.31
C ARG A 22 -13.30 -14.43 1.18
N SER A 23 -12.93 -14.92 -0.01
CA SER A 23 -12.91 -14.10 -1.24
C SER A 23 -14.28 -13.50 -1.55
N HIS A 24 -14.31 -12.25 -2.06
CA HIS A 24 -15.52 -11.48 -2.31
C HIS A 24 -16.60 -12.23 -3.12
N ARG A 25 -16.17 -13.03 -4.10
CA ARG A 25 -17.09 -13.84 -4.93
C ARG A 25 -17.74 -14.99 -4.16
N LYS A 26 -17.00 -15.62 -3.23
CA LYS A 26 -17.47 -16.80 -2.49
C LYS A 26 -18.57 -16.43 -1.50
N HIS A 27 -18.34 -15.42 -0.65
CA HIS A 27 -19.35 -15.05 0.35
C HIS A 27 -20.65 -14.51 -0.27
N ARG A 28 -20.60 -13.76 -1.38
CA ARG A 28 -21.82 -13.30 -2.08
C ARG A 28 -22.66 -14.46 -2.62
N ARG A 29 -22.01 -15.53 -3.13
CA ARG A 29 -22.69 -16.75 -3.56
C ARG A 29 -23.35 -17.47 -2.39
N ASP A 30 -22.67 -17.56 -1.26
CA ASP A 30 -23.15 -18.21 -0.05
C ASP A 30 -24.35 -17.45 0.54
N LEU A 31 -24.24 -16.11 0.70
CA LEU A 31 -25.34 -15.24 1.14
C LEU A 31 -26.54 -15.29 0.19
N GLY A 32 -26.31 -15.30 -1.12
CA GLY A 32 -27.38 -15.48 -2.10
C GLY A 32 -28.06 -16.86 -2.02
N SER A 33 -27.34 -17.90 -1.57
CA SER A 33 -27.91 -19.23 -1.34
C SER A 33 -28.68 -19.27 -0.01
N LEU A 34 -28.16 -18.64 1.04
CA LEU A 34 -28.85 -18.46 2.32
C LEU A 34 -30.17 -17.70 2.16
N ALA A 35 -30.16 -16.60 1.42
CA ALA A 35 -31.36 -15.81 1.13
C ALA A 35 -32.46 -16.62 0.42
N ARG A 36 -32.09 -17.65 -0.35
CA ARG A 36 -33.02 -18.53 -1.09
C ARG A 36 -33.40 -19.80 -0.32
N SER A 37 -32.81 -20.05 0.85
CA SER A 37 -33.02 -21.29 1.61
C SER A 37 -34.39 -21.34 2.32
N CYS A 38 -34.73 -20.29 3.07
CA CYS A 38 -36.05 -20.15 3.71
C CYS A 38 -36.41 -18.68 3.98
N ARG A 39 -37.70 -18.42 4.26
CA ARG A 39 -38.21 -17.06 4.52
C ARG A 39 -37.58 -16.39 5.74
N THR A 40 -37.18 -17.16 6.74
CA THR A 40 -36.52 -16.65 7.95
C THR A 40 -35.11 -16.12 7.67
N TRP A 41 -34.36 -16.79 6.78
CA TRP A 41 -33.02 -16.35 6.37
C TRP A 41 -33.04 -15.21 5.35
N TYR A 42 -34.15 -15.02 4.64
CA TYR A 42 -34.24 -14.03 3.57
C TYR A 42 -33.89 -12.60 4.04
N PRO A 43 -34.54 -12.01 5.07
CA PRO A 43 -34.22 -10.64 5.49
C PRO A 43 -32.75 -10.40 5.88
N PRO A 44 -32.12 -11.18 6.79
CA PRO A 44 -30.72 -10.94 7.18
C PRO A 44 -29.74 -11.24 6.06
N ALA A 45 -29.96 -12.30 5.27
CA ALA A 45 -29.05 -12.67 4.19
C ALA A 45 -29.11 -11.68 3.02
N VAL A 46 -30.29 -11.14 2.69
CA VAL A 46 -30.42 -10.10 1.66
C VAL A 46 -29.82 -8.77 2.14
N ALA A 47 -30.03 -8.38 3.40
CA ALA A 47 -29.38 -7.19 3.95
C ALA A 47 -27.86 -7.28 3.85
N ALA A 48 -27.27 -8.38 4.32
CA ALA A 48 -25.83 -8.62 4.24
C ALA A 48 -25.31 -8.71 2.79
N LEU A 49 -26.08 -9.29 1.87
CA LEU A 49 -25.68 -9.41 0.45
C LEU A 49 -25.60 -8.06 -0.27
N TRP A 50 -26.45 -7.10 0.12
CA TRP A 50 -26.57 -5.79 -0.52
C TRP A 50 -25.88 -4.66 0.24
N GLU A 51 -25.37 -4.93 1.45
CA GLU A 51 -24.69 -3.96 2.30
C GLU A 51 -23.53 -3.23 1.60
N THR A 52 -22.67 -4.00 0.92
CA THR A 52 -21.52 -3.47 0.15
C THR A 52 -21.68 -3.76 -1.34
N LEU A 53 -21.55 -2.71 -2.16
CA LEU A 53 -21.61 -2.78 -3.63
C LEU A 53 -20.35 -2.17 -4.28
N ASP A 54 -19.73 -2.91 -5.20
CA ASP A 54 -18.61 -2.42 -6.03
C ASP A 54 -19.04 -1.80 -7.37
N SER A 55 -20.35 -1.71 -7.63
CA SER A 55 -20.91 -1.05 -8.81
C SER A 55 -22.43 -0.86 -8.68
N LEU A 56 -23.00 0.03 -9.49
CA LEU A 56 -24.46 0.17 -9.60
C LEU A 56 -25.13 -0.94 -10.42
N ARG A 57 -24.36 -1.80 -11.12
CA ARG A 57 -24.90 -2.84 -12.01
C ARG A 57 -25.93 -3.76 -11.34
N PRO A 58 -25.75 -4.23 -10.09
CA PRO A 58 -26.75 -5.06 -9.41
C PRO A 58 -28.08 -4.32 -9.20
N LEU A 59 -28.05 -3.03 -8.84
CA LEU A 59 -29.24 -2.20 -8.68
C LEU A 59 -29.91 -1.96 -10.04
N LEU A 60 -29.15 -1.66 -11.09
CA LEU A 60 -29.67 -1.52 -12.44
C LEU A 60 -30.35 -2.81 -12.95
N ARG A 61 -29.78 -3.98 -12.66
CA ARG A 61 -30.37 -5.29 -12.99
C ARG A 61 -31.66 -5.63 -12.22
N SER A 62 -31.99 -4.85 -11.17
CA SER A 62 -33.27 -5.01 -10.48
C SER A 62 -34.43 -4.35 -11.24
N LEU A 63 -34.11 -3.46 -12.20
CA LEU A 63 -35.07 -2.89 -13.13
C LEU A 63 -35.40 -3.91 -14.23
N PRO A 64 -36.51 -3.73 -14.96
CA PRO A 64 -36.86 -4.59 -16.08
C PRO A 64 -35.69 -4.74 -17.08
N PRO A 65 -35.45 -5.95 -17.63
CA PRO A 65 -34.28 -6.22 -18.46
C PRO A 65 -34.21 -5.35 -19.73
N ASP A 66 -35.36 -4.88 -20.21
CA ASP A 66 -35.47 -4.03 -21.40
C ASP A 66 -35.34 -2.53 -21.08
N THR A 67 -35.08 -2.14 -19.83
CA THR A 67 -34.98 -0.72 -19.44
C THR A 67 -33.73 -0.07 -20.03
N PHE A 68 -32.59 -0.77 -19.99
CA PHE A 68 -31.32 -0.29 -20.50
C PHE A 68 -30.70 -1.32 -21.45
N VAL A 69 -30.53 -0.96 -22.71
CA VAL A 69 -29.93 -1.84 -23.73
C VAL A 69 -28.48 -1.41 -23.98
N ARG A 70 -27.58 -2.40 -24.07
CA ARG A 70 -26.17 -2.14 -24.36
C ARG A 70 -26.03 -1.69 -25.81
N ASN A 71 -25.33 -0.58 -26.05
CA ASN A 71 -25.02 -0.14 -27.41
C ASN A 71 -24.01 -1.09 -28.07
N GLU A 72 -24.44 -1.90 -29.02
CA GLU A 72 -23.57 -2.86 -29.72
C GLU A 72 -22.58 -2.20 -30.70
N LYS A 73 -22.78 -0.92 -31.06
CA LYS A 73 -21.97 -0.22 -32.07
C LYS A 73 -20.62 0.27 -31.55
N LYS A 74 -20.42 0.38 -30.23
CA LYS A 74 -19.15 0.79 -29.62
C LYS A 74 -18.62 -0.36 -28.75
N LYS A 75 -17.79 -1.23 -29.32
CA LYS A 75 -17.23 -2.42 -28.64
C LYS A 75 -16.49 -2.11 -27.31
N LEU A 76 -16.01 -0.87 -27.12
CA LEU A 76 -15.22 -0.45 -25.96
C LEU A 76 -15.99 0.39 -24.92
N GLU A 77 -17.17 0.93 -25.25
CA GLU A 77 -17.95 1.78 -24.34
C GLU A 77 -19.27 1.09 -23.99
N THR A 78 -19.47 0.78 -22.71
CA THR A 78 -20.78 0.36 -22.18
C THR A 78 -21.74 1.55 -22.12
N GLU A 79 -22.16 2.05 -23.27
CA GLU A 79 -23.29 2.97 -23.36
C GLU A 79 -24.59 2.18 -23.17
N PHE A 80 -25.47 2.70 -22.32
CA PHE A 80 -26.80 2.17 -22.03
C PHE A 80 -27.85 3.09 -22.67
N ILE A 81 -28.54 2.58 -23.68
CA ILE A 81 -29.66 3.29 -24.29
C ILE A 81 -30.90 3.01 -23.43
N VAL A 82 -31.53 4.07 -22.93
CA VAL A 82 -32.85 3.98 -22.27
C VAL A 82 -33.88 3.58 -23.31
N ASN A 83 -34.39 2.35 -23.23
CA ASN A 83 -35.29 1.79 -24.24
C ASN A 83 -36.78 1.88 -23.81
N ARG A 84 -37.06 2.13 -22.53
CA ARG A 84 -38.42 2.36 -21.99
C ARG A 84 -38.43 3.36 -20.85
N HIS A 85 -39.56 4.06 -20.68
CA HIS A 85 -39.85 4.87 -19.49
C HIS A 85 -39.83 3.98 -18.23
N ILE A 86 -39.11 4.42 -17.20
CA ILE A 86 -39.05 3.73 -15.91
C ILE A 86 -40.38 3.95 -15.18
N ARG A 87 -41.21 2.92 -15.03
CA ARG A 87 -42.49 3.01 -14.28
C ARG A 87 -42.22 2.96 -12.78
N GLN A 88 -43.03 3.66 -11.99
CA GLN A 88 -42.86 3.74 -10.53
C GLN A 88 -42.98 2.36 -9.84
N GLU A 89 -43.82 1.46 -10.35
CA GLU A 89 -43.93 0.07 -9.89
C GLU A 89 -42.65 -0.75 -10.10
N SER A 90 -41.91 -0.44 -11.18
CA SER A 90 -40.63 -1.09 -11.47
C SER A 90 -39.50 -0.63 -10.53
N LEU A 91 -39.69 0.51 -9.85
CA LEU A 91 -38.72 1.06 -8.91
C LEU A 91 -38.86 0.51 -7.49
N THR A 92 -39.96 -0.15 -7.13
CA THR A 92 -40.19 -0.64 -5.76
C THR A 92 -39.07 -1.55 -5.30
N ARG A 93 -38.63 -2.48 -6.17
CA ARG A 93 -37.50 -3.38 -5.88
C ARG A 93 -36.18 -2.62 -5.80
N PHE A 94 -35.96 -1.66 -6.69
CA PHE A 94 -34.76 -0.83 -6.67
C PHE A 94 -34.66 -0.06 -5.35
N ILE A 95 -35.71 0.66 -4.96
CA ILE A 95 -35.75 1.48 -3.74
C ILE A 95 -35.56 0.62 -2.50
N PHE A 96 -36.20 -0.55 -2.44
CA PHE A 96 -36.01 -1.50 -1.36
C PHE A 96 -34.53 -1.91 -1.23
N LEU A 97 -33.91 -2.36 -2.34
CA LEU A 97 -32.52 -2.81 -2.34
C LEU A 97 -31.53 -1.67 -2.07
N ALA A 98 -31.80 -0.48 -2.63
CA ALA A 98 -31.03 0.74 -2.41
C ALA A 98 -30.97 1.13 -0.92
N SER A 99 -32.05 0.92 -0.17
CA SER A 99 -32.09 1.20 1.27
C SER A 99 -31.19 0.28 2.11
N LEU A 100 -30.81 -0.88 1.57
CA LEU A 100 -29.93 -1.85 2.25
C LEU A 100 -28.44 -1.54 2.06
N VAL A 101 -28.09 -0.72 1.06
CA VAL A 101 -26.71 -0.39 0.73
C VAL A 101 -26.16 0.60 1.76
N LYS A 102 -25.05 0.22 2.41
CA LYS A 102 -24.30 1.08 3.34
C LYS A 102 -22.94 1.47 2.80
N GLU A 103 -22.39 0.70 1.86
CA GLU A 103 -21.09 0.97 1.25
C GLU A 103 -21.19 0.85 -0.27
N LEU A 104 -20.72 1.88 -0.97
CA LEU A 104 -20.69 1.91 -2.43
C LEU A 104 -19.29 2.32 -2.90
N ARG A 105 -18.65 1.43 -3.66
CA ARG A 105 -17.40 1.68 -4.36
C ARG A 105 -17.66 1.71 -5.86
N LEU A 106 -17.52 2.88 -6.48
CA LEU A 106 -17.71 3.06 -7.92
C LEU A 106 -16.36 3.07 -8.63
N THR A 107 -15.99 1.94 -9.22
CA THR A 107 -14.89 1.82 -10.21
C THR A 107 -15.37 2.00 -11.64
N TRP A 108 -16.68 1.92 -11.83
CA TRP A 108 -17.37 2.07 -13.11
C TRP A 108 -18.70 2.76 -12.87
N VAL A 109 -19.07 3.67 -13.77
CA VAL A 109 -20.36 4.36 -13.74
C VAL A 109 -21.12 4.16 -15.05
N PRO A 110 -22.46 4.16 -14.99
CA PRO A 110 -23.25 4.23 -16.20
C PRO A 110 -23.06 5.56 -16.93
N ASP A 111 -23.54 5.62 -18.16
CA ASP A 111 -23.46 6.83 -18.95
C ASP A 111 -24.38 7.94 -18.43
N LYS A 112 -24.16 9.14 -18.99
CA LYS A 112 -24.91 10.35 -18.67
C LYS A 112 -26.42 10.13 -18.78
N THR A 113 -26.86 9.51 -19.88
CA THR A 113 -28.26 9.20 -20.17
C THR A 113 -28.90 8.32 -19.11
N CYS A 114 -28.19 7.32 -18.61
CA CYS A 114 -28.67 6.49 -17.52
C CYS A 114 -28.78 7.27 -16.21
N PHE A 115 -27.79 8.10 -15.85
CA PHE A 115 -27.88 8.91 -14.64
C PHE A 115 -29.02 9.93 -14.70
N ASP A 116 -29.20 10.59 -15.84
CA ASP A 116 -30.27 11.56 -16.04
C ASP A 116 -31.64 10.87 -15.92
N ALA A 117 -31.82 9.69 -16.54
CA ALA A 117 -33.05 8.92 -16.43
C ALA A 117 -33.34 8.46 -14.99
N LEU A 118 -32.31 8.03 -14.25
CA LEU A 118 -32.45 7.68 -12.84
C LEU A 118 -32.78 8.91 -11.99
N HIS A 119 -32.14 10.05 -12.23
CA HIS A 119 -32.35 11.29 -11.47
C HIS A 119 -33.79 11.80 -11.61
N LEU A 120 -34.37 11.68 -12.80
CA LEU A 120 -35.77 12.02 -13.05
C LEU A 120 -36.77 11.03 -12.44
N SER A 121 -36.34 9.79 -12.16
CA SER A 121 -37.24 8.70 -11.76
C SER A 121 -37.17 8.36 -10.27
N LEU A 122 -36.06 8.66 -9.59
CA LEU A 122 -35.79 8.27 -8.20
C LEU A 122 -35.70 9.47 -7.26
N PRO A 123 -36.16 9.34 -6.00
CA PRO A 123 -35.90 10.34 -4.99
C PRO A 123 -34.40 10.40 -4.66
N THR A 124 -33.89 11.61 -4.42
CA THR A 124 -32.52 11.81 -3.91
C THR A 124 -32.52 11.92 -2.37
N PRO A 125 -31.51 11.39 -1.68
CA PRO A 125 -30.39 10.61 -2.21
C PRO A 125 -30.80 9.21 -2.68
N PHE A 126 -30.14 8.68 -3.71
CA PHE A 126 -30.46 7.35 -4.27
C PHE A 126 -30.23 6.20 -3.29
N LEU A 127 -29.27 6.35 -2.38
CA LEU A 127 -28.89 5.36 -1.38
C LEU A 127 -29.00 5.99 0.01
N PRO A 128 -30.19 5.99 0.65
CA PRO A 128 -30.48 6.82 1.82
C PRO A 128 -29.80 6.39 3.13
N ASN A 129 -29.13 5.23 3.14
CA ASN A 129 -28.42 4.68 4.29
C ASN A 129 -26.92 4.51 4.03
N LEU A 130 -26.40 5.15 2.98
CA LEU A 130 -24.99 5.10 2.63
C LEU A 130 -24.13 5.73 3.73
N ARG A 131 -23.08 5.04 4.14
CA ARG A 131 -22.12 5.45 5.17
C ARG A 131 -20.72 5.64 4.58
N ALA A 132 -20.34 4.75 3.66
CA ALA A 132 -19.08 4.83 2.94
C ALA A 132 -19.34 4.98 1.43
N PHE A 133 -18.80 6.04 0.84
CA PHE A 133 -18.90 6.29 -0.58
C PHE A 133 -17.51 6.49 -1.17
N GLU A 134 -17.17 5.67 -2.16
CA GLU A 134 -15.91 5.77 -2.89
C GLU A 134 -16.17 5.96 -4.38
N TRP A 135 -15.60 7.02 -4.93
CA TRP A 135 -15.63 7.34 -6.35
C TRP A 135 -14.22 7.19 -6.92
N LEU A 136 -13.95 6.10 -7.66
CA LEU A 136 -12.60 5.68 -8.04
C LEU A 136 -12.38 5.69 -9.55
N GLN A 137 -11.53 6.60 -10.03
CA GLN A 137 -10.96 6.60 -11.41
C GLN A 137 -12.02 6.57 -12.53
N VAL A 138 -13.17 7.15 -12.28
CA VAL A 138 -14.27 7.26 -13.24
C VAL A 138 -14.05 8.44 -14.20
N LYS A 139 -14.44 8.30 -15.48
CA LYS A 139 -14.41 9.36 -16.51
C LYS A 139 -15.04 10.68 -16.01
N SER A 140 -14.48 11.80 -16.45
CA SER A 140 -14.67 13.13 -15.89
C SER A 140 -16.08 13.68 -15.80
N ASP A 141 -16.86 13.45 -16.86
CA ASP A 141 -18.11 14.18 -17.06
C ASP A 141 -19.21 13.67 -16.12
N SER A 142 -18.93 12.59 -15.39
CA SER A 142 -19.87 11.95 -14.47
C SER A 142 -19.70 12.34 -13.01
N LEU A 143 -18.65 13.08 -12.63
CA LEU A 143 -18.40 13.39 -11.21
C LEU A 143 -19.56 14.16 -10.57
N ASN A 144 -20.24 15.03 -11.31
CA ASN A 144 -21.39 15.79 -10.81
C ASN A 144 -22.53 14.87 -10.34
N TYR A 145 -22.65 13.65 -10.89
CA TYR A 145 -23.62 12.66 -10.43
C TYR A 145 -23.30 12.06 -9.07
N SER A 146 -22.08 12.26 -8.55
CA SER A 146 -21.75 11.88 -7.18
C SER A 146 -22.67 12.59 -6.17
N LEU A 147 -23.15 13.81 -6.48
CA LEU A 147 -24.12 14.55 -5.67
C LEU A 147 -25.44 13.79 -5.43
N LEU A 148 -25.82 12.85 -6.31
CA LEU A 148 -27.04 12.04 -6.16
C LEU A 148 -26.96 11.04 -5.00
N PHE A 149 -25.76 10.78 -4.50
CA PHE A 149 -25.49 9.84 -3.42
C PHE A 149 -25.13 10.53 -2.11
N LEU A 150 -24.76 11.81 -2.13
CA LEU A 150 -24.28 12.52 -0.95
C LEU A 150 -25.43 12.90 -0.01
N HIS A 151 -25.26 12.61 1.27
CA HIS A 151 -26.18 12.98 2.34
C HIS A 151 -25.50 12.94 3.72
N ASP A 152 -26.25 13.32 4.75
CA ASP A 152 -25.77 13.57 6.11
C ASP A 152 -25.16 12.36 6.84
N LYS A 153 -25.69 11.16 6.63
CA LYS A 153 -25.18 9.92 7.28
C LYS A 153 -23.84 9.40 6.72
N ILE A 154 -23.27 10.04 5.70
CA ILE A 154 -21.97 9.62 5.15
C ILE A 154 -20.85 9.97 6.14
N THR A 155 -20.09 8.95 6.54
CA THR A 155 -18.94 9.07 7.45
C THR A 155 -17.61 8.89 6.73
N ARG A 156 -17.61 8.22 5.57
CA ARG A 156 -16.42 7.97 4.77
C ARG A 156 -16.65 8.38 3.32
N LEU A 157 -15.82 9.29 2.82
CA LEU A 157 -15.90 9.80 1.45
C LEU A 157 -14.52 9.73 0.79
N VAL A 158 -14.41 8.99 -0.30
CA VAL A 158 -13.20 8.89 -1.13
C VAL A 158 -13.53 9.40 -2.53
N ILE A 159 -12.78 10.37 -3.02
CA ILE A 159 -12.91 10.91 -4.36
C ILE A 159 -11.55 10.82 -5.05
N ARG A 160 -11.43 9.96 -6.06
CA ARG A 160 -10.25 9.85 -6.91
C ARG A 160 -10.64 10.22 -8.35
N PRO A 161 -10.55 11.50 -8.73
CA PRO A 161 -10.98 11.97 -10.05
C PRO A 161 -10.05 11.47 -11.17
N SER A 162 -10.59 11.32 -12.37
CA SER A 162 -9.81 11.07 -13.59
C SER A 162 -9.17 12.35 -14.14
N LEU A 163 -8.21 12.16 -15.05
CA LEU A 163 -7.47 13.17 -15.84
C LEU A 163 -8.28 14.41 -16.24
N SER A 164 -9.50 14.21 -16.76
CA SER A 164 -10.31 15.26 -17.37
C SER A 164 -11.33 15.89 -16.41
N ALA A 165 -11.40 15.45 -15.13
CA ALA A 165 -12.51 15.78 -14.20
C ALA A 165 -12.22 16.96 -13.24
N SER A 166 -11.07 17.59 -13.40
CA SER A 166 -10.43 18.39 -12.35
C SER A 166 -11.21 19.65 -11.95
N GLU A 167 -11.91 20.30 -12.88
CA GLU A 167 -12.67 21.53 -12.58
C GLU A 167 -13.97 21.27 -11.79
N ASN A 168 -14.66 20.15 -12.06
CA ASN A 168 -15.90 19.80 -11.37
C ASN A 168 -15.67 19.48 -9.88
N VAL A 169 -14.51 18.93 -9.54
CA VAL A 169 -14.14 18.67 -8.14
C VAL A 169 -14.12 19.99 -7.36
N LEU A 170 -13.48 21.03 -7.93
CA LEU A 170 -13.30 22.32 -7.26
C LEU A 170 -14.63 23.04 -7.00
N THR A 171 -15.63 22.88 -7.86
CA THR A 171 -16.96 23.49 -7.65
C THR A 171 -17.78 22.75 -6.61
N MET A 172 -17.56 21.44 -6.43
CA MET A 172 -18.26 20.62 -5.45
C MET A 172 -17.69 20.75 -4.03
N LEU A 173 -16.36 20.84 -3.89
CA LEU A 173 -15.65 20.83 -2.60
C LEU A 173 -16.23 21.80 -1.55
N PRO A 174 -16.51 23.09 -1.87
CA PRO A 174 -17.07 24.02 -0.89
C PRO A 174 -18.42 23.58 -0.32
N ARG A 175 -19.17 22.71 -1.00
CA ARG A 175 -20.51 22.26 -0.57
C ARG A 175 -20.47 20.92 0.17
N LEU A 176 -19.38 20.15 0.09
CA LEU A 176 -19.31 18.81 0.66
C LEU A 176 -19.53 18.81 2.18
N HIS A 177 -18.98 19.79 2.89
CA HIS A 177 -19.15 19.89 4.35
C HIS A 177 -20.61 20.11 4.77
N ILE A 178 -21.43 20.74 3.91
CA ILE A 178 -22.87 20.96 4.15
C ILE A 178 -23.65 19.68 3.83
N LEU A 179 -23.31 19.01 2.73
CA LEU A 179 -23.98 17.79 2.30
C LEU A 179 -23.65 16.59 3.20
N CYS A 180 -22.42 16.54 3.73
CA CYS A 180 -21.87 15.44 4.51
C CYS A 180 -21.14 16.02 5.75
N PRO A 181 -21.86 16.51 6.78
CA PRO A 181 -21.26 17.15 7.95
C PRO A 181 -20.57 16.16 8.90
N HIS A 182 -20.91 14.86 8.85
CA HIS A 182 -20.42 13.84 9.78
C HIS A 182 -19.23 13.02 9.26
N ILE A 183 -18.48 13.57 8.30
CA ILE A 183 -17.30 12.91 7.74
C ILE A 183 -16.23 12.68 8.81
N GLN A 184 -15.75 11.44 8.87
CA GLN A 184 -14.66 10.97 9.73
C GLN A 184 -13.44 10.55 8.89
N PHE A 185 -13.67 10.08 7.66
CA PHE A 185 -12.62 9.73 6.71
C PHE A 185 -12.87 10.48 5.41
N PHE A 186 -11.93 11.36 5.03
CA PHE A 186 -11.96 12.05 3.75
C PHE A 186 -10.67 11.81 2.98
N GLU A 187 -10.81 11.40 1.73
CA GLU A 187 -9.69 11.22 0.82
C GLU A 187 -10.00 11.87 -0.53
N LEU A 188 -9.10 12.75 -0.96
CA LEU A 188 -9.08 13.34 -2.28
C LEU A 188 -7.69 13.12 -2.88
N LEU A 189 -7.51 12.10 -3.74
CA LEU A 189 -6.20 11.77 -4.33
C LEU A 189 -6.31 11.64 -5.86
N GLY A 190 -5.28 12.07 -6.59
CA GLY A 190 -5.19 11.89 -8.04
C GLY A 190 -4.02 12.65 -8.68
N ASN A 191 -3.45 12.07 -9.74
CA ASN A 191 -2.18 12.49 -10.36
C ASN A 191 -2.16 13.90 -11.00
N TYR A 192 -3.28 14.64 -10.98
CA TYR A 192 -3.43 15.90 -11.74
C TYR A 192 -3.87 17.08 -10.90
N VAL A 193 -4.02 16.90 -9.58
CA VAL A 193 -4.30 18.03 -8.69
C VAL A 193 -3.18 19.08 -8.78
N PHE A 194 -1.97 18.69 -9.15
CA PHE A 194 -0.82 19.56 -9.42
C PHE A 194 -1.06 20.68 -10.47
N ARG A 195 -2.05 20.54 -11.37
CA ARG A 195 -2.38 21.58 -12.36
C ARG A 195 -3.40 22.60 -11.87
N LEU A 196 -3.99 22.38 -10.69
CA LEU A 196 -5.03 23.26 -10.18
C LEU A 196 -4.40 24.54 -9.65
N GLN A 197 -4.66 25.67 -10.32
CA GLN A 197 -4.28 27.00 -9.82
C GLN A 197 -5.01 27.40 -8.52
N ARG A 198 -6.01 26.62 -8.07
CA ARG A 198 -6.91 26.93 -6.94
C ARG A 198 -6.85 25.88 -5.81
N LEU A 199 -5.66 25.42 -5.45
CA LEU A 199 -5.45 24.43 -4.38
C LEU A 199 -6.01 24.88 -3.01
N ARG A 200 -6.04 26.19 -2.76
CA ARG A 200 -6.61 26.76 -1.53
C ARG A 200 -8.04 26.34 -1.22
N ILE A 201 -8.87 26.10 -2.26
CA ILE A 201 -10.25 25.62 -2.07
C ILE A 201 -10.28 24.25 -1.39
N ILE A 202 -9.31 23.38 -1.73
CA ILE A 202 -9.19 22.04 -1.15
C ILE A 202 -8.83 22.14 0.33
N SER A 203 -7.82 22.96 0.63
CA SER A 203 -7.35 23.25 1.98
C SER A 203 -8.48 23.80 2.86
N GLU A 204 -9.21 24.80 2.37
CA GLU A 204 -10.31 25.41 3.10
C GLU A 204 -11.45 24.41 3.34
N ALA A 205 -11.85 23.63 2.33
CA ALA A 205 -12.93 22.65 2.47
C ALA A 205 -12.59 21.56 3.50
N ALA A 206 -11.35 21.07 3.52
CA ALA A 206 -10.91 20.02 4.43
C ALA A 206 -10.95 20.45 5.91
N THR A 207 -10.70 21.72 6.21
CA THR A 207 -10.77 22.25 7.59
C THR A 207 -12.18 22.42 8.15
N ARG A 208 -13.23 22.21 7.34
CA ARG A 208 -14.62 22.37 7.80
C ARG A 208 -15.14 21.17 8.60
N TRP A 209 -14.46 20.01 8.56
CA TRP A 209 -14.88 18.81 9.29
C TRP A 209 -14.16 18.65 10.63
N GLU A 210 -14.73 19.21 11.69
CA GLU A 210 -14.11 19.22 13.04
C GLU A 210 -13.90 17.82 13.67
N ASN A 211 -14.66 16.81 13.23
CA ASN A 211 -14.61 15.45 13.77
C ASN A 211 -13.82 14.46 12.88
N ILE A 212 -13.04 14.97 11.94
CA ILE A 212 -12.26 14.13 11.02
C ILE A 212 -11.19 13.33 11.77
N GLN A 213 -11.06 12.06 11.39
CA GLN A 213 -10.12 11.10 11.97
C GLN A 213 -9.01 10.73 10.99
N SER A 214 -9.32 10.66 9.69
CA SER A 214 -8.34 10.41 8.65
C SER A 214 -8.59 11.38 7.51
N LEU A 215 -7.54 12.13 7.14
CA LEU A 215 -7.58 13.13 6.10
C LEU A 215 -6.43 12.88 5.12
N ALA A 216 -6.77 12.68 3.85
CA ALA A 216 -5.81 12.56 2.77
C ALA A 216 -6.15 13.54 1.65
N ILE A 217 -5.29 14.53 1.45
CA ILE A 217 -5.51 15.62 0.48
C ILE A 217 -4.21 15.97 -0.23
N PRO A 218 -4.29 16.54 -1.44
CA PRO A 218 -3.09 16.86 -2.20
C PRO A 218 -2.37 18.08 -1.64
N HIS A 219 -3.10 19.07 -1.14
CA HIS A 219 -2.52 20.34 -0.74
C HIS A 219 -3.19 20.88 0.52
N LEU A 220 -2.38 21.52 1.36
CA LEU A 220 -2.81 22.15 2.59
C LEU A 220 -1.99 23.41 2.85
N ASP A 221 -2.66 24.55 2.94
CA ASP A 221 -2.06 25.85 3.23
C ASP A 221 -1.62 25.95 4.70
N GLU A 222 -0.61 26.77 5.01
CA GLU A 222 -0.09 26.96 6.37
C GLU A 222 -1.19 27.31 7.40
N LYS A 223 -2.13 28.21 7.03
CA LYS A 223 -3.23 28.64 7.91
C LYS A 223 -4.19 27.51 8.27
N ASP A 224 -4.47 26.66 7.30
CA ASP A 224 -5.40 25.54 7.44
C ASP A 224 -4.71 24.34 8.11
N LEU A 225 -3.40 24.18 7.88
CA LEU A 225 -2.56 23.25 8.61
C LEU A 225 -2.53 23.57 10.11
N MET A 226 -2.39 24.84 10.50
CA MET A 226 -2.50 25.25 11.90
C MET A 226 -3.86 24.91 12.50
N ARG A 227 -4.95 25.05 11.73
CA ARG A 227 -6.30 24.67 12.20
C ARG A 227 -6.43 23.16 12.35
N LEU A 228 -5.97 22.37 11.38
CA LEU A 228 -6.00 20.90 11.47
C LEU A 228 -5.14 20.38 12.62
N ALA A 229 -4.04 21.05 12.95
CA ALA A 229 -3.20 20.69 14.07
C ALA A 229 -3.94 20.73 15.42
N THR A 230 -5.03 21.50 15.55
CA THR A 230 -5.83 21.54 16.79
C THR A 230 -6.91 20.47 16.86
N PHE A 231 -7.11 19.68 15.80
CA PHE A 231 -8.22 18.72 15.74
C PHE A 231 -7.98 17.54 16.69
N PRO A 232 -8.90 17.28 17.64
CA PRO A 232 -8.64 16.34 18.72
C PRO A 232 -8.73 14.87 18.30
N LYS A 233 -9.41 14.57 17.18
CA LYS A 233 -9.69 13.20 16.73
C LYS A 233 -8.84 12.76 15.53
N LEU A 234 -8.01 13.64 14.98
CA LEU A 234 -7.21 13.35 13.79
C LEU A 234 -6.12 12.32 14.12
N ASN A 235 -6.28 11.12 13.56
CA ASN A 235 -5.39 9.97 13.74
C ASN A 235 -4.45 9.79 12.55
N GLU A 236 -4.89 10.13 11.34
CA GLU A 236 -4.12 9.95 10.11
C GLU A 236 -4.16 11.22 9.26
N LEU A 237 -2.99 11.67 8.83
CA LEU A 237 -2.84 12.81 7.94
C LEU A 237 -1.96 12.41 6.75
N SER A 238 -2.47 12.59 5.55
CA SER A 238 -1.73 12.40 4.30
C SER A 238 -1.79 13.67 3.45
N ILE A 239 -0.62 14.19 3.08
CA ILE A 239 -0.44 15.37 2.22
C ILE A 239 0.41 14.94 1.02
N THR A 240 -0.19 14.80 -0.17
CA THR A 240 0.51 14.14 -1.30
C THR A 240 1.21 15.07 -2.29
N SER A 241 0.99 16.38 -2.20
CA SER A 241 1.41 17.35 -3.23
C SER A 241 1.45 18.79 -2.71
N PRO A 242 2.15 19.07 -1.59
CA PRO A 242 2.28 20.43 -1.10
C PRO A 242 2.94 21.30 -2.19
N SER A 243 2.35 22.46 -2.48
CA SER A 243 2.77 23.28 -3.62
C SER A 243 3.93 24.21 -3.30
N ASN A 244 4.10 24.53 -2.02
CA ASN A 244 5.10 25.47 -1.53
C ASN A 244 5.87 24.80 -0.39
N ASP A 245 7.16 25.12 -0.27
CA ASP A 245 7.91 24.83 0.94
C ASP A 245 7.26 25.54 2.13
N LEU A 246 7.10 24.82 3.24
CA LEU A 246 6.73 25.44 4.51
C LEU A 246 7.84 26.42 4.90
N SER A 247 7.45 27.63 5.28
CA SER A 247 8.43 28.63 5.73
C SER A 247 9.22 28.10 6.94
N ASN A 248 10.55 28.31 6.96
CA ASN A 248 11.40 27.83 8.06
C ASN A 248 11.08 28.47 9.43
N VAL A 249 10.29 29.55 9.44
CA VAL A 249 9.87 30.30 10.64
C VAL A 249 8.50 29.83 11.13
N PHE A 250 7.87 28.89 10.42
CA PHE A 250 6.55 28.36 10.74
C PHE A 250 6.57 27.54 12.04
N SER A 251 5.62 27.82 12.93
CA SER A 251 5.41 27.04 14.16
C SER A 251 3.93 26.71 14.32
N MET A 252 3.66 25.46 14.67
CA MET A 252 2.31 24.94 14.87
C MET A 252 1.75 25.31 16.26
N PRO A 253 0.42 25.32 16.45
CA PRO A 253 -0.19 25.59 17.75
C PRO A 253 0.13 24.49 18.78
N THR A 254 0.19 24.85 20.06
CA THR A 254 0.42 23.86 21.14
C THR A 254 -0.89 23.60 21.90
N PRO A 255 -1.32 22.33 22.09
CA PRO A 255 -0.73 21.10 21.54
C PRO A 255 -1.04 20.92 20.04
N SER A 256 -0.09 20.34 19.31
CA SER A 256 -0.27 19.96 17.90
C SER A 256 -0.56 18.48 17.80
N PHE A 257 -1.61 18.11 17.05
CA PHE A 257 -1.88 16.74 16.64
C PHE A 257 -1.96 15.72 17.81
N PRO A 258 -2.88 15.91 18.77
CA PRO A 258 -2.89 15.17 20.04
C PRO A 258 -3.11 13.64 19.88
N MET A 259 -3.80 13.20 18.83
CA MET A 259 -4.09 11.79 18.56
C MET A 259 -3.44 11.23 17.30
N LEU A 260 -2.60 12.00 16.61
CA LEU A 260 -2.03 11.59 15.34
C LEU A 260 -1.12 10.36 15.49
N ARG A 261 -1.42 9.34 14.70
CA ARG A 261 -0.74 8.03 14.66
C ARG A 261 -0.10 7.74 13.31
N GLY A 262 -0.66 8.23 12.21
CA GLY A 262 -0.12 8.06 10.87
C GLY A 262 0.14 9.40 10.21
N LEU A 263 1.36 9.60 9.72
CA LEU A 263 1.73 10.77 8.94
C LEU A 263 2.33 10.30 7.61
N VAL A 264 1.74 10.75 6.51
CA VAL A 264 2.23 10.48 5.15
C VAL A 264 2.43 11.82 4.44
N LEU A 265 3.67 12.15 4.12
CA LEU A 265 4.01 13.36 3.37
C LEU A 265 4.58 12.95 2.02
N GLN A 266 4.04 13.46 0.92
CA GLN A 266 4.62 13.26 -0.42
C GLN A 266 5.00 14.59 -1.06
N PRO A 267 6.03 15.29 -0.54
CA PRO A 267 6.41 16.59 -1.06
C PRO A 267 7.19 16.49 -2.38
N HIS A 268 7.35 17.62 -3.08
CA HIS A 268 8.30 17.67 -4.19
C HIS A 268 9.73 17.51 -3.68
N LEU A 269 10.12 18.31 -2.69
CA LEU A 269 11.41 18.26 -2.01
C LEU A 269 11.25 17.77 -0.57
N ILE A 270 12.17 16.93 -0.10
CA ILE A 270 12.15 16.40 1.28
C ILE A 270 12.16 17.50 2.36
N LYS A 271 12.65 18.71 2.02
CA LYS A 271 12.68 19.91 2.85
C LYS A 271 11.34 20.28 3.45
N TYR A 272 10.25 20.10 2.70
CA TYR A 272 8.90 20.30 3.23
C TYR A 272 8.64 19.40 4.45
N ALA A 273 9.03 18.11 4.39
CA ALA A 273 8.85 17.18 5.50
C ALA A 273 9.75 17.53 6.69
N ILE A 274 10.98 17.98 6.43
CA ILE A 274 11.89 18.49 7.47
C ILE A 274 11.26 19.67 8.21
N ASN A 275 10.77 20.67 7.46
CA ASN A 275 10.16 21.86 8.00
C ASN A 275 8.85 21.55 8.73
N PHE A 276 8.03 20.63 8.19
CA PHE A 276 6.84 20.14 8.87
C PHE A 276 7.18 19.57 10.24
N LEU A 277 8.14 18.64 10.30
CA LEU A 277 8.52 17.97 11.55
C LEU A 277 9.12 18.96 12.58
N ARG A 278 9.94 19.91 12.13
CA ARG A 278 10.54 20.96 12.98
C ARG A 278 9.52 21.97 13.49
N ALA A 279 8.47 22.25 12.71
CA ALA A 279 7.42 23.19 13.09
C ALA A 279 6.48 22.65 14.19
N VAL A 280 6.50 21.34 14.46
CA VAL A 280 5.66 20.73 15.50
C VAL A 280 6.35 20.89 16.87
N PRO A 281 5.78 21.68 17.80
CA PRO A 281 6.41 21.93 19.10
C PRO A 281 6.26 20.77 20.10
N THR A 282 5.36 19.81 19.82
CA THR A 282 5.03 18.69 20.71
C THR A 282 5.56 17.36 20.18
N THR A 283 5.92 16.45 21.09
CA THR A 283 6.30 15.08 20.68
C THR A 283 5.10 14.31 20.13
N LEU A 284 5.20 13.86 18.89
CA LEU A 284 4.16 13.10 18.20
C LEU A 284 4.24 11.61 18.54
N ARG A 285 3.09 10.99 18.85
CA ARG A 285 2.98 9.55 19.17
C ARG A 285 2.65 8.71 17.94
N LEU A 286 3.41 8.93 16.87
CA LEU A 286 3.24 8.24 15.58
C LEU A 286 3.54 6.75 15.70
N HIS A 287 2.76 5.94 15.00
CA HIS A 287 3.07 4.55 14.66
C HIS A 287 3.68 4.46 13.26
N THR A 288 3.26 5.33 12.35
CA THR A 288 3.64 5.33 10.94
C THR A 288 4.11 6.72 10.51
N LEU A 289 5.33 6.80 9.97
CA LEU A 289 5.88 7.99 9.32
C LEU A 289 6.36 7.61 7.92
N HIS A 290 5.65 8.06 6.89
CA HIS A 290 6.03 7.86 5.50
C HIS A 290 6.32 9.21 4.83
N ILE A 291 7.48 9.31 4.20
CA ILE A 291 7.91 10.49 3.44
C ILE A 291 8.27 10.01 2.04
N ILE A 292 7.59 10.51 1.02
CA ILE A 292 7.81 10.12 -0.38
C ILE A 292 8.08 11.40 -1.17
N CYS A 293 9.35 11.79 -1.27
CA CYS A 293 9.74 12.99 -1.99
C CYS A 293 10.06 12.69 -3.46
N ARG A 294 9.90 13.69 -4.34
CA ARG A 294 10.52 13.57 -5.66
C ARG A 294 12.03 13.63 -5.53
N GLY A 295 12.60 14.62 -4.86
CA GLY A 295 14.05 14.71 -4.71
C GLY A 295 14.51 15.37 -3.42
N THR A 296 15.82 15.47 -3.32
CA THR A 296 16.61 16.25 -2.35
C THR A 296 17.37 17.38 -3.05
N GLU A 297 17.62 18.49 -2.35
CA GLU A 297 18.50 19.57 -2.84
C GLU A 297 19.95 19.27 -2.45
N THR A 298 20.13 18.77 -1.22
CA THR A 298 21.44 18.48 -0.63
C THR A 298 21.50 17.07 -0.07
N ARG A 299 22.70 16.50 0.01
CA ARG A 299 22.94 15.20 0.67
C ARG A 299 22.52 15.21 2.14
N GLU A 300 22.69 16.35 2.80
CA GLU A 300 22.38 16.55 4.22
C GLU A 300 20.88 16.52 4.49
N ASP A 301 20.03 16.61 3.46
CA ASP A 301 18.58 16.61 3.62
C ASP A 301 18.07 15.28 4.20
N TRP A 302 18.62 14.15 3.76
CA TRP A 302 18.29 12.83 4.32
C TRP A 302 18.62 12.75 5.81
N ALA A 303 19.83 13.20 6.20
CA ALA A 303 20.23 13.27 7.59
C ALA A 303 19.33 14.22 8.39
N SER A 304 19.05 15.40 7.85
CA SER A 304 18.19 16.41 8.46
C SER A 304 16.77 15.90 8.67
N CYS A 305 16.25 15.11 7.74
CA CYS A 305 14.94 14.46 7.82
C CYS A 305 14.89 13.42 8.94
N ILE A 306 15.89 12.53 9.01
CA ILE A 306 15.99 11.52 10.08
C ILE A 306 16.14 12.21 11.45
N VAL A 307 16.99 13.23 11.55
CA VAL A 307 17.18 14.00 12.80
C VAL A 307 15.89 14.70 13.22
N ALA A 308 15.17 15.33 12.28
CA ALA A 308 13.88 15.95 12.57
C ALA A 308 12.86 14.92 13.06
N ALA A 309 12.78 13.74 12.42
CA ALA A 309 11.90 12.67 12.85
C ALA A 309 12.24 12.19 14.28
N MET A 310 13.51 12.09 14.64
CA MET A 310 13.94 11.71 15.99
C MET A 310 13.61 12.73 17.07
N GLN A 311 13.71 14.02 16.74
CA GLN A 311 13.41 15.10 17.68
C GLN A 311 11.90 15.23 17.90
N THR A 312 11.10 14.97 16.87
CA THR A 312 9.66 15.18 16.91
C THR A 312 8.88 13.93 17.32
N CYS A 313 9.35 12.72 17.03
CA CYS A 313 8.58 11.48 17.27
C CYS A 313 8.92 10.81 18.60
N GLU A 314 7.90 10.27 19.28
CA GLU A 314 8.05 9.46 20.48
C GLU A 314 8.73 8.13 20.14
N TRP A 315 9.88 7.88 20.79
CA TRP A 315 10.75 6.75 20.50
C TRP A 315 10.10 5.36 20.71
N ARG A 316 9.09 5.25 21.59
CA ARG A 316 8.41 3.97 21.89
C ARG A 316 7.28 3.62 20.94
N THR A 317 6.70 4.59 20.24
CA THR A 317 5.45 4.37 19.48
C THR A 317 5.70 4.05 18.01
N LEU A 318 6.79 4.57 17.44
CA LEU A 318 7.09 4.45 16.02
C LEU A 318 7.40 2.98 15.67
N ARG A 319 6.69 2.47 14.66
CA ARG A 319 6.81 1.09 14.18
C ARG A 319 7.18 1.02 12.69
N ASN A 320 6.67 1.98 11.92
CA ASN A 320 6.77 1.96 10.46
C ASN A 320 7.41 3.27 10.02
N VAL A 321 8.57 3.17 9.37
CA VAL A 321 9.29 4.31 8.80
C VAL A 321 9.52 4.02 7.33
N ALA A 322 9.03 4.91 6.48
CA ALA A 322 9.34 4.91 5.06
C ALA A 322 9.88 6.27 4.64
N ILE A 323 11.02 6.30 3.96
CA ILE A 323 11.53 7.50 3.30
C ILE A 323 11.90 7.07 1.88
N LYS A 324 11.22 7.61 0.88
CA LYS A 324 11.38 7.24 -0.52
C LYS A 324 11.65 8.48 -1.36
N GLU A 325 12.68 8.40 -2.17
CA GLU A 325 13.05 9.42 -3.15
C GLU A 325 12.75 8.87 -4.54
N THR A 326 12.01 9.62 -5.35
CA THR A 326 11.56 9.16 -6.68
C THR A 326 12.20 9.91 -7.85
N ALA A 327 13.26 10.68 -7.60
CA ALA A 327 13.97 11.45 -8.61
C ALA A 327 14.86 10.50 -9.39
N ASP A 328 14.97 10.76 -10.68
CA ASP A 328 16.01 10.21 -11.53
C ASP A 328 16.86 11.42 -11.90
N TYR A 329 17.97 11.61 -11.18
CA TYR A 329 18.92 12.69 -11.46
C TYR A 329 19.71 12.34 -12.71
N ASP A 330 19.88 13.31 -13.60
CA ASP A 330 20.75 13.15 -14.77
C ASP A 330 22.20 13.04 -14.28
N GLU A 331 22.94 12.02 -14.75
CA GLU A 331 24.32 11.81 -14.28
C GLU A 331 25.24 12.97 -14.65
N ASP A 332 24.92 13.67 -15.74
CA ASP A 332 25.63 14.86 -16.21
C ASP A 332 25.48 16.07 -15.26
N ASP A 333 24.44 16.10 -14.42
CA ASP A 333 24.17 17.17 -13.45
C ASP A 333 24.83 16.90 -12.08
N ILE A 334 25.48 15.74 -11.90
CA ILE A 334 26.18 15.40 -10.67
C ILE A 334 27.55 16.08 -10.69
N GLU A 335 27.75 17.08 -9.84
CA GLU A 335 29.10 17.54 -9.51
C GLU A 335 29.84 16.42 -8.77
N GLU A 336 30.66 15.64 -9.49
CA GLU A 336 31.63 14.72 -8.91
C GLU A 336 32.69 15.56 -8.18
N GLY A 337 32.42 15.94 -6.93
CA GLY A 337 33.46 16.47 -6.07
C GLY A 337 34.56 15.43 -5.90
N ASP A 338 35.83 15.86 -6.04
CA ASP A 338 37.03 15.00 -6.05
C ASP A 338 37.17 14.02 -4.86
N ASP A 339 36.38 14.17 -3.79
CA ASP A 339 36.44 13.39 -2.54
C ASP A 339 35.27 12.42 -2.29
N VAL A 340 34.27 12.31 -3.18
CA VAL A 340 33.05 11.50 -2.90
C VAL A 340 32.95 10.26 -3.79
N GLU A 341 33.24 9.09 -3.21
CA GLU A 341 33.19 7.77 -3.86
C GLU A 341 31.84 7.44 -4.54
N TRP A 342 30.71 7.92 -3.97
CA TRP A 342 29.37 7.74 -4.56
C TRP A 342 28.42 8.87 -4.09
N PRO A 343 28.18 9.91 -4.92
CA PRO A 343 27.31 11.04 -4.61
C PRO A 343 25.90 10.62 -4.20
N TYR A 344 25.24 11.44 -3.36
CA TYR A 344 23.89 11.22 -2.85
C TYR A 344 23.67 9.88 -2.10
N SER A 345 24.73 9.15 -1.75
CA SER A 345 24.61 7.97 -0.89
C SER A 345 24.34 8.32 0.57
N VAL A 346 23.46 7.53 1.19
CA VAL A 346 23.20 7.57 2.63
C VAL A 346 24.28 6.75 3.35
N SER A 347 24.95 7.39 4.31
CA SER A 347 25.99 6.76 5.12
C SER A 347 25.41 6.05 6.36
N PHE A 348 26.16 5.11 6.91
CA PHE A 348 25.81 4.46 8.18
C PHE A 348 25.56 5.44 9.33
N ALA A 349 26.31 6.55 9.39
CA ALA A 349 26.16 7.57 10.45
C ALA A 349 24.77 8.22 10.47
N MET A 350 24.06 8.22 9.33
CA MET A 350 22.67 8.68 9.23
C MET A 350 21.70 7.59 9.68
N LEU A 351 21.89 6.34 9.23
CA LEU A 351 21.01 5.22 9.54
C LEU A 351 21.06 4.76 11.01
N VAL A 352 22.25 4.82 11.63
CA VAL A 352 22.45 4.42 13.04
C VAL A 352 21.55 5.21 13.99
N GLN A 353 21.13 6.40 13.58
CA GLN A 353 20.25 7.27 14.34
C GLN A 353 18.84 6.68 14.53
N LEU A 354 18.37 5.88 13.56
CA LEU A 354 17.08 5.17 13.64
C LEU A 354 17.03 4.10 14.74
N LYS A 355 18.17 3.69 15.30
CA LYS A 355 18.22 2.79 16.47
C LYS A 355 17.54 3.36 17.71
N ARG A 356 17.33 4.68 17.74
CA ARG A 356 16.56 5.34 18.80
C ARG A 356 15.16 4.74 18.97
N PHE A 357 14.61 4.14 17.91
CA PHE A 357 13.29 3.52 17.86
C PHE A 357 13.40 1.98 17.99
N PRO A 358 13.32 1.40 19.20
CA PRO A 358 13.51 -0.04 19.41
C PRO A 358 12.34 -0.91 18.91
N ASN A 359 11.18 -0.31 18.66
CA ASN A 359 9.95 -1.01 18.28
C ASN A 359 9.66 -0.96 16.77
N LEU A 360 10.66 -0.60 15.95
CA LEU A 360 10.54 -0.63 14.50
C LEU A 360 10.27 -2.05 14.00
N ARG A 361 9.29 -2.15 13.11
CA ARG A 361 8.82 -3.38 12.46
C ARG A 361 8.97 -3.31 10.95
N HIS A 362 8.71 -2.15 10.35
CA HIS A 362 8.83 -1.95 8.92
C HIS A 362 9.71 -0.74 8.64
N ILE A 363 10.84 -0.97 7.97
CA ILE A 363 11.77 0.07 7.52
C ILE A 363 11.83 -0.03 6.00
N ASP A 364 11.46 1.04 5.32
CA ASP A 364 11.38 1.09 3.86
C ASP A 364 12.07 2.36 3.35
N LEU A 365 13.37 2.24 3.04
CA LEU A 365 14.21 3.35 2.63
C LEU A 365 14.61 3.16 1.17
N GLU A 366 14.16 4.08 0.32
CA GLU A 366 14.52 4.13 -1.09
C GLU A 366 15.22 5.46 -1.36
N CYS A 367 16.52 5.40 -1.61
CA CYS A 367 17.33 6.59 -1.88
C CYS A 367 17.92 6.47 -3.28
N TRP A 368 18.02 7.58 -4.01
CA TRP A 368 18.61 7.55 -5.33
C TRP A 368 20.05 7.02 -5.29
N GLY A 369 20.93 7.56 -4.45
CA GLY A 369 22.32 7.08 -4.29
C GLY A 369 22.51 5.82 -3.43
N GLY A 370 21.43 5.26 -2.85
CA GLY A 370 21.44 4.04 -2.03
C GLY A 370 22.13 4.16 -0.67
N PHE A 371 22.37 3.01 -0.01
CA PHE A 371 22.95 2.88 1.35
C PHE A 371 24.34 2.22 1.41
N LEU A 372 25.40 2.94 1.80
CA LEU A 372 26.76 2.38 1.89
C LEU A 372 26.99 1.80 3.29
N ILE A 373 26.74 0.50 3.44
CA ILE A 373 26.79 -0.21 4.73
C ILE A 373 27.66 -1.47 4.58
N CYS A 374 28.59 -1.71 5.49
CA CYS A 374 29.34 -2.96 5.55
C CYS A 374 28.75 -3.97 6.54
N ASP A 375 29.25 -5.21 6.55
CA ASP A 375 28.69 -6.30 7.36
C ASP A 375 28.67 -6.00 8.86
N SER A 376 29.72 -5.37 9.40
CA SER A 376 29.80 -5.00 10.82
C SER A 376 28.82 -3.88 11.20
N GLN A 377 28.56 -2.96 10.27
CA GLN A 377 27.56 -1.92 10.43
C GLN A 377 26.15 -2.50 10.34
N MET A 378 25.92 -3.47 9.45
CA MET A 378 24.63 -4.18 9.37
C MET A 378 24.35 -4.98 10.65
N LEU A 379 25.36 -5.64 11.23
CA LEU A 379 25.26 -6.29 12.53
C LEU A 379 24.80 -5.31 13.61
N ASP A 380 25.41 -4.13 13.64
CA ASP A 380 25.09 -3.10 14.61
C ASP A 380 23.65 -2.57 14.44
N LEU A 381 23.11 -2.49 13.22
CA LEU A 381 21.69 -2.20 12.97
C LEU A 381 20.77 -3.36 13.39
N ALA A 382 21.11 -4.59 13.00
CA ALA A 382 20.32 -5.79 13.26
C ALA A 382 20.12 -6.03 14.77
N THR A 383 21.15 -5.78 15.58
CA THR A 383 21.08 -5.94 17.05
C THR A 383 20.12 -4.94 17.72
N ALA A 384 19.89 -3.78 17.08
CA ALA A 384 18.97 -2.76 17.55
C ALA A 384 17.52 -3.01 17.08
N TRP A 385 17.32 -3.55 15.88
CA TRP A 385 16.00 -3.79 15.28
C TRP A 385 15.51 -5.23 15.49
N ARG A 386 15.39 -5.66 16.75
CA ARG A 386 15.03 -7.05 17.09
C ARG A 386 13.60 -7.45 16.75
N HIS A 387 12.72 -6.46 16.56
CA HIS A 387 11.32 -6.65 16.22
C HIS A 387 11.03 -6.42 14.73
N LEU A 388 12.07 -6.33 13.89
CA LEU A 388 11.95 -6.06 12.47
C LEU A 388 11.23 -7.19 11.74
N GLU A 389 10.21 -6.84 10.97
CA GLU A 389 9.40 -7.72 10.13
C GLU A 389 9.66 -7.44 8.64
N THR A 390 10.02 -6.22 8.26
CA THR A 390 10.36 -5.84 6.88
C THR A 390 11.49 -4.83 6.86
N LEU A 391 12.49 -5.09 6.02
CA LEU A 391 13.61 -4.17 5.76
C LEU A 391 13.79 -4.04 4.25
N ASN A 392 13.58 -2.83 3.72
CA ASN A 392 13.90 -2.50 2.34
C ASN A 392 14.92 -1.37 2.34
N LEU A 393 16.08 -1.63 1.72
CA LEU A 393 17.13 -0.65 1.47
C LEU A 393 17.40 -0.64 -0.03
N VAL A 394 16.71 0.24 -0.76
CA VAL A 394 16.72 0.28 -2.23
C VAL A 394 17.57 1.45 -2.74
N ALA A 395 18.49 1.16 -3.65
CA ALA A 395 19.16 2.15 -4.48
C ALA A 395 18.43 2.27 -5.82
N ARG A 396 18.13 3.50 -6.27
CA ARG A 396 17.52 3.71 -7.60
C ARG A 396 18.56 3.98 -8.69
N ARG A 397 19.64 4.69 -8.37
CA ARG A 397 20.70 5.03 -9.31
C ARG A 397 21.26 3.78 -9.97
N ASP A 398 21.32 3.81 -11.29
CA ASP A 398 21.93 2.77 -12.11
C ASP A 398 23.47 2.79 -11.98
N GLY A 399 24.11 1.68 -12.33
CA GLY A 399 25.58 1.57 -12.33
C GLY A 399 26.17 0.72 -11.20
N GLU A 400 27.48 0.48 -11.30
CA GLU A 400 28.22 -0.37 -10.36
C GLU A 400 28.60 0.42 -9.11
N ARG A 401 27.73 0.32 -8.12
CA ARG A 401 27.94 0.92 -6.81
C ARG A 401 29.06 0.23 -6.02
N PRO A 402 29.84 0.96 -5.19
CA PRO A 402 30.80 0.32 -4.28
C PRO A 402 30.07 -0.48 -3.19
N TYR A 403 29.94 -1.79 -3.40
CA TYR A 403 29.36 -2.71 -2.42
C TYR A 403 30.32 -2.89 -1.24
N LYS A 404 29.88 -2.45 -0.06
CA LYS A 404 30.60 -2.70 1.21
C LYS A 404 29.99 -3.86 2.00
N SER A 405 28.73 -4.22 1.71
CA SER A 405 28.03 -5.36 2.25
C SER A 405 28.32 -6.61 1.43
N THR A 406 28.60 -7.72 2.10
CA THR A 406 28.66 -9.05 1.49
C THR A 406 27.41 -9.84 1.84
N ILE A 407 27.26 -11.03 1.25
CA ILE A 407 26.20 -11.97 1.61
C ILE A 407 26.20 -12.34 3.11
N HIS A 408 27.32 -12.18 3.82
CA HIS A 408 27.38 -12.42 5.27
C HIS A 408 26.57 -11.41 6.09
N ALA A 409 26.23 -10.23 5.53
CA ALA A 409 25.26 -9.33 6.14
C ALA A 409 23.91 -10.00 6.43
N LEU A 410 23.50 -10.97 5.59
CA LEU A 410 22.28 -11.75 5.78
C LEU A 410 22.35 -12.65 7.02
N LEU A 411 23.54 -13.15 7.38
CA LEU A 411 23.75 -13.95 8.58
C LEU A 411 23.49 -13.12 9.84
N ASN A 412 23.98 -11.87 9.86
CA ASN A 412 23.78 -10.94 10.96
C ASN A 412 22.27 -10.63 11.16
N LEU A 413 21.54 -10.42 10.06
CA LEU A 413 20.08 -10.24 10.09
C LEU A 413 19.37 -11.51 10.56
N ALA A 414 19.77 -12.69 10.08
CA ALA A 414 19.19 -13.97 10.47
C ALA A 414 19.34 -14.24 11.98
N GLN A 415 20.49 -13.88 12.56
CA GLN A 415 20.78 -14.06 13.99
C GLN A 415 19.98 -13.13 14.90
N HIS A 416 19.77 -11.88 14.49
CA HIS A 416 19.26 -10.83 15.39
C HIS A 416 17.82 -10.37 15.10
N CYS A 417 17.27 -10.68 13.91
CA CYS A 417 15.93 -10.30 13.49
C CYS A 417 15.04 -11.56 13.26
N PRO A 418 14.57 -12.22 14.33
CA PRO A 418 13.82 -13.48 14.23
C PRO A 418 12.45 -13.34 13.56
N PHE A 419 11.90 -12.13 13.51
CA PHE A 419 10.58 -11.85 12.92
C PHE A 419 10.65 -11.33 11.47
N LEU A 420 11.84 -11.19 10.89
CA LEU A 420 12.02 -10.64 9.55
C LEU A 420 11.35 -11.54 8.51
N GLN A 421 10.37 -11.01 7.77
CA GLN A 421 9.58 -11.74 6.77
C GLN A 421 9.95 -11.37 5.34
N ARG A 422 10.31 -10.10 5.12
CA ARG A 422 10.65 -9.54 3.81
C ARG A 422 11.93 -8.72 3.91
N LEU A 423 12.84 -8.95 2.98
CA LEU A 423 14.12 -8.25 2.90
C LEU A 423 14.37 -7.82 1.46
N THR A 424 14.66 -6.54 1.26
CA THR A 424 15.24 -6.01 0.02
C THR A 424 16.58 -5.37 0.36
N LEU A 425 17.66 -5.90 -0.21
CA LEU A 425 19.03 -5.44 0.08
C LEU A 425 19.98 -5.83 -1.04
N ASP A 426 20.85 -4.89 -1.43
CA ASP A 426 21.94 -5.17 -2.35
C ASP A 426 23.23 -5.55 -1.59
N PHE A 427 23.93 -6.57 -2.08
CA PHE A 427 25.19 -7.05 -1.51
C PHE A 427 26.07 -7.74 -2.55
N ASP A 428 27.34 -7.97 -2.20
CA ASP A 428 28.26 -8.78 -3.00
C ASP A 428 28.29 -10.24 -2.53
N ALA A 429 28.00 -11.18 -3.43
CA ALA A 429 28.09 -12.63 -3.21
C ALA A 429 29.08 -13.32 -4.18
N ARG A 430 30.05 -12.60 -4.75
CA ARG A 430 31.07 -13.19 -5.64
C ARG A 430 32.07 -14.06 -4.89
N ASP A 431 32.50 -13.62 -3.70
CA ASP A 431 33.57 -14.28 -2.94
C ASP A 431 33.07 -15.26 -1.87
N LEU A 432 31.87 -15.80 -2.03
CA LEU A 432 31.30 -16.73 -1.06
C LEU A 432 31.99 -18.10 -1.13
N THR A 433 32.76 -18.42 -0.07
CA THR A 433 33.21 -19.77 0.22
C THR A 433 32.42 -20.32 1.41
N TYR A 434 31.45 -21.20 1.17
CA TYR A 434 30.56 -21.70 2.21
C TYR A 434 31.11 -22.98 2.88
N ALA A 435 31.41 -22.92 4.17
CA ALA A 435 31.59 -24.09 5.02
C ALA A 435 30.39 -24.24 5.97
N GLU A 436 29.94 -25.46 6.23
CA GLU A 436 28.76 -25.76 7.07
C GLU A 436 28.82 -25.03 8.44
N ARG A 437 30.02 -24.96 9.03
CA ARG A 437 30.31 -24.28 10.30
C ARG A 437 29.89 -22.81 10.33
N ASP A 438 29.89 -22.14 9.18
CA ASP A 438 29.63 -20.70 9.07
C ASP A 438 28.15 -20.36 9.35
N THR A 439 27.27 -21.37 9.23
CA THR A 439 25.82 -21.25 9.46
C THR A 439 25.33 -22.04 10.67
N ARG A 440 26.24 -22.68 11.43
CA ARG A 440 25.86 -23.50 12.58
C ARG A 440 25.20 -22.65 13.66
N GLY A 441 24.05 -23.11 14.14
CA GLY A 441 23.26 -22.43 15.17
C GLY A 441 22.44 -21.24 14.66
N VAL A 442 22.55 -20.86 13.38
CA VAL A 442 21.77 -19.77 12.81
C VAL A 442 20.66 -20.32 11.93
N ARG A 443 19.42 -20.14 12.37
CA ARG A 443 18.23 -20.50 11.59
C ARG A 443 17.13 -19.47 11.85
N GLN A 444 16.77 -18.76 10.80
CA GLN A 444 15.70 -17.79 10.83
C GLN A 444 14.52 -18.36 10.02
N LEU A 445 13.37 -18.52 10.69
CA LEU A 445 12.23 -19.27 10.17
C LEU A 445 11.11 -18.37 9.63
N SER A 446 11.28 -17.07 9.63
CA SER A 446 10.24 -16.10 9.28
C SER A 446 10.42 -15.50 7.89
N LEU A 447 11.65 -15.47 7.35
CA LEU A 447 11.94 -14.84 6.06
C LEU A 447 11.34 -15.69 4.94
N THR A 448 10.46 -15.07 4.14
CA THR A 448 9.73 -15.73 3.06
C THR A 448 10.00 -15.11 1.69
N TYR A 449 10.44 -13.85 1.67
CA TYR A 449 10.73 -13.09 0.46
C TYR A 449 12.06 -12.35 0.60
N LEU A 450 12.93 -12.53 -0.39
CA LEU A 450 14.21 -11.83 -0.50
C LEU A 450 14.32 -11.20 -1.89
N ASP A 451 14.35 -9.89 -1.97
CA ASP A 451 14.70 -9.16 -3.19
C ASP A 451 16.19 -8.80 -3.13
N VAL A 452 16.95 -9.34 -4.07
CA VAL A 452 18.41 -9.16 -4.15
C VAL A 452 18.80 -8.01 -5.07
N ARG A 453 17.83 -7.35 -5.73
CA ARG A 453 18.05 -6.21 -6.62
C ARG A 453 19.19 -6.48 -7.62
N ARG A 454 20.29 -5.74 -7.51
CA ARG A 454 21.50 -5.84 -8.36
C ARG A 454 22.66 -6.64 -7.74
N SER A 455 22.41 -7.45 -6.71
CA SER A 455 23.45 -8.16 -5.96
C SER A 455 24.31 -9.06 -6.85
N PHE A 456 25.63 -8.91 -6.76
CA PHE A 456 26.56 -9.71 -7.57
C PHE A 456 26.62 -11.17 -7.11
N ILE A 457 26.75 -12.10 -8.06
CA ILE A 457 26.80 -13.54 -7.76
C ILE A 457 27.78 -14.28 -8.68
N ALA A 458 28.71 -15.02 -8.07
CA ALA A 458 29.61 -15.90 -8.81
C ALA A 458 28.97 -17.28 -9.06
N SER A 459 28.48 -17.94 -8.02
CA SER A 459 27.96 -19.32 -8.06
C SER A 459 26.56 -19.44 -7.47
N ALA A 460 25.57 -19.76 -8.31
CA ALA A 460 24.19 -19.97 -7.87
C ALA A 460 24.06 -21.13 -6.88
N ARG A 461 24.77 -22.24 -7.12
CA ARG A 461 24.66 -23.46 -6.30
C ARG A 461 25.17 -23.24 -4.87
N VAL A 462 26.31 -22.57 -4.72
CA VAL A 462 26.90 -22.29 -3.40
C VAL A 462 26.03 -21.29 -2.62
N VAL A 463 25.56 -20.22 -3.28
CA VAL A 463 24.66 -19.25 -2.68
C VAL A 463 23.33 -19.88 -2.28
N ALA A 464 22.74 -20.72 -3.14
CA ALA A 464 21.50 -21.44 -2.82
C ALA A 464 21.67 -22.33 -1.60
N ALA A 465 22.78 -23.08 -1.51
CA ALA A 465 23.10 -23.91 -0.34
C ALA A 465 23.25 -23.07 0.95
N PHE A 466 23.93 -21.93 0.88
CA PHE A 466 24.07 -21.00 1.99
C PHE A 466 22.71 -20.45 2.45
N LEU A 467 21.90 -19.91 1.53
CA LEU A 467 20.60 -19.30 1.85
C LEU A 467 19.61 -20.31 2.45
N SER A 468 19.52 -21.50 1.87
CA SER A 468 18.63 -22.56 2.39
C SER A 468 19.08 -23.11 3.75
N ALA A 469 20.34 -22.90 4.17
CA ALA A 469 20.80 -23.24 5.51
C ALA A 469 20.27 -22.25 6.57
N ILE A 470 20.33 -20.95 6.27
CA ILE A 470 19.95 -19.88 7.21
C ILE A 470 18.46 -19.50 7.17
N PHE A 471 17.81 -19.60 6.00
CA PHE A 471 16.41 -19.24 5.76
C PHE A 471 15.61 -20.41 5.16
N PRO A 472 15.31 -21.45 5.94
CA PRO A 472 14.60 -22.64 5.44
C PRO A 472 13.15 -22.39 5.01
N LYS A 473 12.55 -21.23 5.30
CA LYS A 473 11.20 -20.86 4.83
C LYS A 473 11.20 -19.84 3.70
N LEU A 474 12.37 -19.55 3.12
CA LEU A 474 12.49 -18.64 1.98
C LEU A 474 11.77 -19.25 0.76
N ALA A 475 10.70 -18.60 0.32
CA ALA A 475 9.82 -19.10 -0.72
C ALA A 475 10.05 -18.40 -2.07
N SER A 476 10.46 -17.14 -2.04
CA SER A 476 10.62 -16.32 -3.24
C SER A 476 11.91 -15.51 -3.16
N ILE A 477 12.66 -15.53 -4.26
CA ILE A 477 13.75 -14.59 -4.53
C ILE A 477 13.41 -13.84 -5.80
N THR A 478 13.58 -12.52 -5.80
CA THR A 478 13.41 -11.69 -7.00
C THR A 478 14.63 -10.82 -7.21
N SER A 479 14.85 -10.41 -8.45
CA SER A 479 15.82 -9.39 -8.84
C SER A 479 15.10 -8.19 -9.45
N GLU A 480 15.76 -7.04 -9.53
CA GLU A 480 15.14 -5.76 -9.92
C GLU A 480 14.36 -5.78 -11.25
N ALA A 481 14.82 -6.55 -12.23
CA ALA A 481 14.12 -6.66 -13.53
C ALA A 481 12.82 -7.48 -13.46
N ASP A 482 12.66 -8.36 -12.47
CA ASP A 482 11.43 -9.17 -12.33
C ASP A 482 10.22 -8.31 -11.89
N GLU A 483 10.44 -7.08 -11.40
CA GLU A 483 9.38 -6.11 -11.07
C GLU A 483 8.94 -5.26 -12.29
N ALA A 484 9.85 -5.01 -13.25
CA ALA A 484 9.61 -4.17 -14.43
C ALA A 484 8.68 -4.82 -15.48
N ASP A 485 8.62 -6.16 -15.51
CA ASP A 485 7.75 -6.93 -16.43
C ASP A 485 6.24 -6.86 -16.08
N SER A 486 5.86 -6.10 -15.04
CA SER A 486 4.47 -6.02 -14.58
C SER A 486 3.64 -4.85 -15.09
N ASP A 487 4.22 -3.79 -15.69
CA ASP A 487 3.40 -2.68 -16.24
C ASP A 487 4.02 -1.74 -17.31
N ASP A 488 5.21 -1.97 -17.88
CA ASP A 488 5.65 -1.14 -19.03
C ASP A 488 6.56 -1.88 -20.03
N SER A 489 6.16 -1.90 -21.30
CA SER A 489 6.89 -2.51 -22.41
C SER A 489 7.94 -1.55 -22.96
N SER A 490 9.00 -1.27 -22.20
CA SER A 490 10.23 -0.69 -22.74
C SER A 490 11.38 -1.67 -22.53
N SER A 491 11.73 -2.36 -23.61
CA SER A 491 12.91 -3.21 -23.72
C SER A 491 14.17 -2.36 -23.59
N SER A 492 14.66 -2.17 -22.37
CA SER A 492 16.05 -1.78 -22.14
C SER A 492 16.92 -3.02 -22.40
N GLU A 493 17.78 -2.95 -23.42
CA GLU A 493 18.82 -3.95 -23.68
C GLU A 493 19.79 -3.97 -22.49
N GLY A 494 19.46 -4.75 -21.45
CA GLY A 494 20.36 -4.94 -20.33
C GLY A 494 21.71 -5.47 -20.81
N SER A 495 22.79 -4.88 -20.31
CA SER A 495 24.17 -5.35 -20.53
C SER A 495 24.28 -6.86 -20.34
N ASP A 496 25.11 -7.55 -21.13
CA ASP A 496 25.29 -9.01 -21.06
C ASP A 496 25.53 -9.52 -19.62
N ASN A 497 26.24 -8.71 -18.81
CA ASN A 497 26.51 -9.01 -17.40
C ASN A 497 25.25 -8.99 -16.51
N GLU A 498 24.31 -8.08 -16.78
CA GLU A 498 23.02 -7.97 -16.09
C GLU A 498 22.19 -9.25 -16.32
N SER A 499 22.08 -9.66 -17.58
CA SER A 499 21.36 -10.85 -18.01
C SER A 499 21.94 -12.13 -17.38
N VAL A 500 23.28 -12.25 -17.36
CA VAL A 500 23.97 -13.38 -16.70
C VAL A 500 23.69 -13.40 -15.20
N ARG A 501 23.74 -12.24 -14.53
CA ARG A 501 23.46 -12.13 -13.09
C ARG A 501 22.03 -12.56 -12.76
N GLN A 502 21.05 -12.10 -13.54
CA GLN A 502 19.64 -12.47 -13.37
C GLN A 502 19.41 -13.98 -13.54
N LYS A 503 20.00 -14.58 -14.58
CA LYS A 503 19.92 -16.04 -14.80
C LYS A 503 20.44 -16.82 -13.60
N LYS A 504 21.56 -16.39 -13.01
CA LYS A 504 22.12 -17.01 -11.80
C LYS A 504 21.17 -16.89 -10.61
N TRP A 505 20.54 -15.75 -10.37
CA TRP A 505 19.57 -15.59 -9.28
C TRP A 505 18.27 -16.38 -9.50
N ARG A 506 17.78 -16.49 -10.73
CA ARG A 506 16.67 -17.40 -11.07
C ARG A 506 17.04 -18.85 -10.79
N GLN A 507 18.28 -19.26 -11.09
CA GLN A 507 18.78 -20.59 -10.75
C GLN A 507 18.82 -20.82 -9.22
N VAL A 508 19.20 -19.80 -8.43
CA VAL A 508 19.09 -19.88 -6.95
C VAL A 508 17.63 -20.15 -6.52
N GLN A 509 16.68 -19.39 -7.06
CA GLN A 509 15.25 -19.55 -6.74
C GLN A 509 14.73 -20.97 -7.06
N GLN A 510 15.18 -21.56 -8.17
CA GLN A 510 14.81 -22.93 -8.56
C GLN A 510 15.44 -24.00 -7.66
N LEU A 511 16.67 -23.79 -7.18
CA LEU A 511 17.38 -24.74 -6.32
C LEU A 511 16.87 -24.74 -4.86
N LEU A 512 16.31 -23.62 -4.39
CA LEU A 512 15.89 -23.46 -2.99
C LEU A 512 14.85 -24.48 -2.51
N PRO A 513 13.76 -24.78 -3.25
CA PRO A 513 12.79 -25.80 -2.82
C PRO A 513 13.43 -27.19 -2.68
N VAL A 514 14.32 -27.57 -3.60
CA VAL A 514 15.01 -28.87 -3.58
C VAL A 514 15.92 -28.98 -2.36
N LEU A 515 16.75 -27.96 -2.12
CA LEU A 515 17.67 -27.94 -0.97
C LEU A 515 16.93 -27.86 0.37
N THR A 516 15.80 -27.16 0.40
CA THR A 516 14.93 -27.10 1.58
C THR A 516 14.30 -28.46 1.85
N PHE A 517 13.77 -29.13 0.81
CA PHE A 517 13.18 -30.47 0.91
C PHE A 517 14.16 -31.48 1.49
N VAL A 518 15.38 -31.57 0.93
CA VAL A 518 16.43 -32.48 1.41
C VAL A 518 16.76 -32.21 2.89
N ARG A 519 16.94 -30.94 3.27
CA ARG A 519 17.24 -30.59 4.67
C ARG A 519 16.06 -30.83 5.62
N THR A 520 14.82 -30.73 5.16
CA THR A 520 13.65 -31.10 5.98
C THR A 520 13.60 -32.60 6.18
N GLN A 521 13.87 -33.39 5.13
CA GLN A 521 13.90 -34.85 5.21
C GLN A 521 14.97 -35.35 6.18
N GLU A 522 16.23 -34.91 6.05
CA GLU A 522 17.32 -35.28 6.95
C GLU A 522 16.99 -34.97 8.43
N ARG A 523 16.20 -33.92 8.70
CA ARG A 523 15.78 -33.57 10.06
C ARG A 523 14.69 -34.49 10.58
N HIS A 524 13.72 -34.87 9.75
CA HIS A 524 12.71 -35.85 10.15
C HIS A 524 13.37 -37.19 10.50
N GLU A 525 14.39 -37.58 9.74
CA GLU A 525 15.18 -38.79 10.01
C GLU A 525 15.99 -38.69 11.32
N GLN A 526 16.51 -37.50 11.67
CA GLN A 526 17.28 -37.28 12.91
C GLN A 526 16.42 -37.04 14.16
N ALA A 527 15.22 -36.47 14.03
CA ALA A 527 14.37 -36.10 15.17
C ALA A 527 13.56 -37.27 15.75
N GLY A 528 13.36 -38.35 14.99
CA GLY A 528 12.40 -39.40 15.33
C GLY A 528 10.95 -38.89 15.36
N ASP A 529 9.97 -39.79 15.30
CA ASP A 529 8.52 -39.51 15.15
C ASP A 529 7.87 -38.60 16.23
N GLY A 530 8.62 -38.07 17.20
CA GLY A 530 8.09 -37.36 18.37
C GLY A 530 7.93 -35.84 18.24
N GLN A 531 8.50 -35.18 17.23
CA GLN A 531 8.47 -33.71 17.12
C GLN A 531 8.60 -33.22 15.66
N ALA A 532 7.69 -33.67 14.79
CA ALA A 532 7.61 -33.15 13.42
C ALA A 532 7.05 -31.71 13.43
N ASP A 533 7.83 -30.77 12.89
CA ASP A 533 7.38 -29.42 12.52
C ASP A 533 6.18 -29.56 11.57
N SER A 534 5.07 -28.88 11.84
CA SER A 534 3.71 -29.27 11.41
C SER A 534 3.35 -29.01 9.94
N ARG A 535 4.32 -29.01 9.01
CA ARG A 535 4.07 -28.94 7.57
C ARG A 535 4.99 -29.89 6.81
N GLU A 536 4.39 -30.94 6.23
CA GLU A 536 5.03 -31.78 5.21
C GLU A 536 5.55 -30.88 4.08
N ALA A 537 6.79 -31.11 3.66
CA ALA A 537 7.33 -30.45 2.48
C ALA A 537 6.52 -30.88 1.24
N SER A 538 6.15 -29.91 0.39
CA SER A 538 5.46 -30.23 -0.86
C SER A 538 6.29 -31.21 -1.70
N PRO A 539 5.66 -32.21 -2.36
CA PRO A 539 6.37 -33.12 -3.25
C PRO A 539 7.06 -32.33 -4.37
N LEU A 540 8.29 -32.70 -4.69
CA LEU A 540 9.04 -32.13 -5.81
C LEU A 540 8.53 -32.76 -7.10
N GLU A 541 7.93 -31.96 -7.98
CA GLU A 541 7.47 -32.42 -9.29
C GLU A 541 8.57 -32.20 -10.34
N ASP A 542 9.04 -33.29 -10.96
CA ASP A 542 10.19 -33.32 -11.88
C ASP A 542 10.13 -32.24 -12.98
N TRP A 543 8.95 -32.03 -13.59
CA TRP A 543 8.75 -31.03 -14.65
C TRP A 543 8.92 -29.57 -14.18
N SER A 544 8.84 -29.29 -12.87
CA SER A 544 9.00 -27.95 -12.31
C SER A 544 10.45 -27.59 -11.99
N TYR A 545 11.36 -28.57 -11.99
CA TYR A 545 12.78 -28.42 -11.66
C TYR A 545 13.73 -28.96 -12.73
N ASN A 546 13.22 -29.22 -13.94
CA ASN A 546 14.05 -29.66 -15.06
C ASN A 546 14.97 -28.52 -15.52
N THR A 547 16.18 -28.47 -14.94
CA THR A 547 17.24 -27.49 -15.23
C THR A 547 18.23 -27.97 -16.28
N ASP A 548 17.97 -29.10 -16.96
CA ASP A 548 18.91 -29.76 -17.89
C ASP A 548 19.32 -28.90 -19.10
N CYS A 549 18.73 -27.71 -19.28
CA CYS A 549 19.06 -26.77 -20.36
C CYS A 549 19.85 -25.51 -19.93
N SER A 550 20.41 -25.44 -18.71
CA SER A 550 21.08 -24.22 -18.21
C SER A 550 22.62 -24.26 -18.11
N ASP A 551 23.26 -25.37 -18.45
CA ASP A 551 24.73 -25.53 -18.42
C ASP A 551 25.36 -25.51 -19.85
N LEU A 552 24.71 -24.91 -20.85
CA LEU A 552 25.30 -24.63 -22.17
C LEU A 552 25.52 -23.13 -22.41
#